data_AF-A0A445C9Q3-F1
#
_entry.id   AF-A0A445C9Q3-F1
#
_cell.length_a   1.000
_cell.length_b   1.000
_cell.length_c   1.000
_cell.angle_alpha   90.00
_cell.angle_beta   90.00
_cell.angle_gamma   90.00
#
_symmetry.space_group_name_H-M   'P 1'
#
loop_
_entity.id
_entity.type
_entity.pdbx_description
1 polymer ?
#
loop_
_entity_poly.entity_id
_entity_poly.type
_entity_poly.pdbx_seq_one_letter_code
_entity_poly.pdbx_strand_id
1 'polypeptide(L)' 'MEEKFDLVTDVNPKKLQSHFKVYVVRIWEVPSKYNEKEIASIEIILQDAKGGRIHCTIPRGVGKKMAWCHS' A
#
# COMPACT_ATOMS: atom_id res chain seq x y z
N MET A 1 -18.43 -10.03 -15.55
CA MET A 1 -18.28 -8.59 -15.29
C MET A 1 -16.81 -8.37 -14.99
N GLU A 2 -16.06 -7.72 -15.88
CA GLU A 2 -14.65 -7.47 -15.65
C GLU A 2 -14.51 -6.53 -14.45
N GLU A 3 -13.84 -6.97 -13.39
CA GLU A 3 -13.41 -6.07 -12.32
C GLU A 3 -12.40 -5.08 -12.92
N LYS A 4 -12.82 -3.82 -13.00
CA LYS A 4 -11.97 -2.74 -13.48
C LYS A 4 -11.04 -2.30 -12.36
N PHE A 5 -9.77 -2.65 -12.47
CA PHE A 5 -8.73 -2.13 -11.58
C PHE A 5 -8.23 -0.78 -12.08
N ASP A 6 -7.98 0.12 -11.13
CA ASP A 6 -7.31 1.39 -11.34
C ASP A 6 -5.81 1.16 -11.59
N LEU A 7 -5.19 2.02 -12.41
CA LEU A 7 -3.74 2.05 -12.57
C LEU A 7 -3.13 2.96 -11.51
N VAL A 8 -1.88 2.71 -11.14
CA VAL A 8 -1.18 3.53 -10.13
C VAL A 8 -1.10 5.00 -10.58
N THR A 9 -0.98 5.26 -11.88
CA THR A 9 -0.96 6.61 -12.44
C THR A 9 -2.29 7.36 -12.29
N ASP A 10 -3.39 6.64 -12.09
CA ASP A 10 -4.75 7.19 -12.04
C ASP A 10 -5.21 7.47 -10.60
N VAL A 11 -4.29 7.35 -9.63
CA VAL A 11 -4.56 7.66 -8.22
C VAL A 11 -5.04 9.10 -8.11
N ASN A 12 -6.26 9.27 -7.61
CA ASN A 12 -6.88 10.57 -7.44
C ASN A 12 -7.28 10.77 -5.96
N PRO A 13 -6.74 11.79 -5.27
CA PRO A 13 -7.08 12.06 -3.87
C PRO A 13 -8.55 12.43 -3.64
N LYS A 14 -9.29 12.82 -4.69
CA LYS A 14 -10.74 13.09 -4.62
C LYS A 14 -11.59 11.80 -4.69
N LYS A 15 -11.01 10.66 -5.10
CA LYS A 15 -11.70 9.38 -5.18
C LYS A 15 -11.55 8.64 -3.85
N LEU A 16 -12.66 8.42 -3.17
CA LEU A 16 -12.68 7.83 -1.82
C LEU A 16 -12.17 6.38 -1.76
N GLN A 17 -12.32 5.61 -2.85
CA GLN A 17 -11.89 4.22 -2.93
C GLN A 17 -11.31 3.92 -4.30
N SER A 18 -10.16 3.26 -4.34
CA SER A 18 -9.52 2.80 -5.57
C SER A 18 -9.12 1.34 -5.42
N HIS A 19 -9.26 0.57 -6.48
CA HIS A 19 -8.96 -0.86 -6.49
C HIS A 19 -7.78 -1.11 -7.40
N PHE A 20 -6.63 -1.47 -6.85
CA PHE A 20 -5.41 -1.70 -7.62
C PHE A 20 -5.08 -3.18 -7.70
N LYS A 21 -4.64 -3.62 -8.88
CA LYS A 21 -3.98 -4.91 -9.05
C LYS A 21 -2.48 -4.68 -9.19
N VAL A 22 -1.74 -5.01 -8.13
CA VAL A 22 -0.32 -4.67 -7.99
C VAL A 22 0.48 -5.82 -7.40
N TYR A 23 1.78 -5.79 -7.66
CA TYR A 23 2.77 -6.67 -7.06
C TYR A 23 3.54 -5.90 -5.98
N VAL A 24 3.88 -6.59 -4.89
CA VAL A 24 4.76 -6.03 -3.86
C VAL A 24 6.20 -6.13 -4.36
N VAL A 25 6.83 -5.00 -4.59
CA VAL A 25 8.24 -4.93 -5.02
C VAL A 25 9.17 -4.97 -3.81
N ARG A 26 8.82 -4.25 -2.75
CA ARG A 26 9.63 -4.14 -1.54
C ARG A 26 8.76 -3.82 -0.34
N ILE A 27 9.05 -4.42 0.80
CA ILE A 27 8.42 -4.15 2.09
C ILE A 27 9.52 -4.01 3.15
N TRP A 28 9.40 -3.01 4.03
CA TRP A 28 10.30 -2.86 5.17
C TRP A 28 9.62 -2.13 6.32
N GLU A 29 10.11 -2.40 7.52
CA GLU A 29 9.67 -1.75 8.74
C GLU A 29 10.49 -0.49 8.98
N VAL A 30 9.82 0.59 9.40
CA VAL A 30 10.47 1.84 9.78
C VAL A 30 10.33 1.98 11.30
N PRO A 31 11.45 2.04 12.04
CA PRO A 31 11.42 2.24 13.48
C PRO A 31 10.90 3.64 13.84
N SER A 32 10.34 3.75 15.03
CA SER A 32 9.84 5.00 15.58
C SER A 32 10.98 5.93 15.93
N LYS A 33 10.80 7.22 15.63
CA LYS A 33 11.74 8.28 16.01
C LYS A 33 11.83 8.49 17.52
N TYR A 34 10.79 8.06 18.26
CA TYR A 34 10.71 8.24 19.71
C TYR A 34 11.21 7.01 20.49
N ASN A 35 11.08 5.82 19.88
CA ASN A 35 11.51 4.56 20.48
C ASN A 35 11.97 3.61 19.37
N GLU A 36 13.27 3.43 19.21
CA GLU A 36 13.84 2.57 18.15
C GLU A 36 13.45 1.08 18.29
N LYS A 37 12.96 0.67 19.48
CA LYS A 37 12.44 -0.68 19.71
C LYS A 37 11.01 -0.86 19.18
N GLU A 38 10.35 0.21 18.79
CA GLU A 38 9.00 0.20 18.24
C GLU A 38 9.01 0.49 16.75
N ILE A 39 8.26 -0.30 15.98
CA ILE A 39 8.03 -0.04 14.55
C ILE A 39 6.97 1.05 14.43
N ALA A 40 7.29 2.19 13.82
CA ALA A 40 6.34 3.28 13.59
C ALA A 40 5.49 3.07 12.33
N SER A 41 6.06 2.52 11.26
CA SER A 41 5.31 2.23 10.04
C SER A 41 5.88 1.02 9.30
N ILE A 42 5.05 0.45 8.43
CA ILE A 42 5.49 -0.45 7.38
C ILE A 42 5.44 0.35 6.08
N GLU A 43 6.56 0.41 5.38
CA GLU A 43 6.65 1.03 4.07
C GLU A 43 6.65 -0.06 2.99
N ILE A 44 5.91 0.19 1.92
CA ILE A 44 5.69 -0.76 0.83
C ILE A 44 5.84 -0.03 -0.51
N ILE A 45 6.57 -0.64 -1.44
CA ILE A 45 6.56 -0.25 -2.85
C ILE A 45 5.69 -1.24 -3.62
N LEU A 46 4.63 -0.73 -4.23
CA LEU A 46 3.72 -1.49 -5.08
C LEU A 46 3.95 -1.12 -6.54
N GLN A 47 3.87 -2.11 -7.42
CA GLN A 47 4.01 -1.92 -8.87
C GLN A 47 2.83 -2.53 -9.63
N ASP A 48 2.22 -1.77 -10.54
CA ASP A 48 1.16 -2.29 -11.42
C ASP A 48 1.71 -3.00 -12.66
N ALA A 49 0.80 -3.60 -13.43
CA ALA A 49 1.14 -4.32 -14.66
C ALA A 49 1.75 -3.44 -15.76
N LYS A 50 1.57 -2.12 -15.71
CA LYS A 50 2.16 -1.16 -16.65
C LYS A 50 3.50 -0.62 -16.17
N GLY A 51 3.97 -1.05 -15.00
CA GLY A 51 5.22 -0.60 -14.40
C GLY A 51 5.10 0.68 -13.57
N GLY A 52 3.88 1.20 -13.36
CA GLY A 52 3.64 2.31 -12.45
C GLY A 52 3.94 1.89 -11.01
N ARG A 53 4.63 2.75 -10.26
CA ARG A 53 5.05 2.47 -8.87
C ARG A 53 4.46 3.48 -7.90
N ILE A 54 4.00 3.00 -6.75
CA ILE A 54 3.53 3.83 -5.65
C ILE A 54 4.20 3.41 -4.35
N HIS A 55 4.54 4.42 -3.55
CA HIS A 55 5.02 4.25 -2.19
C HIS A 55 3.85 4.36 -1.22
N CYS A 56 3.68 3.34 -0.38
CA CYS A 56 2.61 3.26 0.60
C CYS A 56 3.20 3.16 2.00
N THR A 57 2.76 4.05 2.88
CA THR A 57 3.11 4.05 4.29
C THR A 57 1.92 3.57 5.10
N ILE A 58 2.12 2.54 5.92
CA ILE A 58 1.13 2.03 6.87
C ILE A 58 1.62 2.33 8.28
N PRO A 59 1.11 3.40 8.94
CA PRO A 59 1.51 3.72 10.31
C PRO A 59 0.95 2.71 11.32
N ARG A 60 1.77 2.34 12.30
CA ARG A 60 1.38 1.50 13.44
C ARG A 60 0.28 2.23 14.22
N GLY A 61 -0.87 1.58 14.40
CA GLY A 61 -2.03 2.15 15.11
C GLY A 61 -3.25 2.42 14.23
N VAL A 62 -3.10 2.51 12.90
CA VAL A 62 -4.22 2.59 11.95
C VAL A 62 -4.58 1.18 11.47
N GLY A 63 -4.87 0.30 12.42
CA GLY A 63 -5.16 -1.11 12.18
C GLY A 63 -6.61 -1.35 11.76
N LYS A 64 -7.04 -0.90 10.58
CA LYS A 64 -8.07 -1.67 9.87
C LYS A 64 -7.34 -2.83 9.22
N LYS A 65 -7.62 -4.05 9.70
CA LYS A 65 -7.13 -5.30 9.12
C LYS A 65 -7.22 -5.23 7.60
N MET A 66 -6.08 -5.24 6.94
CA MET A 66 -6.00 -5.42 5.49
C MET A 66 -6.25 -6.91 5.26
N ALA A 67 -7.47 -7.27 4.85
CA ALA A 67 -7.81 -8.64 4.51
C ALA A 67 -7.07 -9.00 3.22
N TRP A 68 -5.91 -9.64 3.36
CA TRP A 68 -5.23 -10.30 2.26
C TRP A 68 -6.06 -11.53 1.89
N CYS A 69 -6.91 -11.41 0.87
CA CYS A 69 -7.49 -12.58 0.21
C CYS A 69 -6.41 -13.10 -0.75
N HIS A 70 -5.65 -14.10 -0.31
CA HIS A 70 -4.88 -14.92 -1.25
C HIS A 70 -5.90 -15.70 -2.09
N SER A 71 -5.86 -15.52 -3.41
CA SER A 71 -6.50 -16.42 -4.37
C SER A 71 -5.76 -17.74 -4.45
#